data_AF-A0A2K2FTI0-F1
#
_entry.id   AF-A0A2K2FTI0-F1
#
_cell.length_a   1.000
_cell.length_b   1.000
_cell.length_c   1.000
_cell.angle_alpha   90.00
_cell.angle_beta   90.00
_cell.angle_gamma   90.00
#
_symmetry.space_group_name_H-M   'P 1'
#
loop_
_entity.id
_entity.type
_entity.pdbx_description
1 polymer ?
#
loop_
_entity_poly.entity_id
_entity_poly.type
_entity_poly.pdbx_seq_one_letter_code
_entity_poly.pdbx_strand_id
1 'polypeptide(L)'
;MEHFNLSDWLSAAGYTILAALGGLLGYVMREHDKGNPLNGWRAVSEAVSSGFVGFIVMLLCQAMKIDPLWTGPIVGVFGWLGANVSIRLLERIVYERLGVKLRANTDKRVRAAKAQEEERP
;
A
#
# COMPACT_ATOMS: atom_id res chain seq x y z
N MET A 1 -24.34 -5.12 14.28
CA MET A 1 -23.71 -3.89 13.77
C MET A 1 -23.06 -3.24 14.98
N GLU A 2 -21.82 -3.61 15.27
CA GLU A 2 -21.08 -3.04 16.40
C GLU A 2 -20.92 -1.53 16.16
N HIS A 3 -21.31 -0.73 17.14
CA HIS A 3 -21.17 0.71 17.07
C HIS A 3 -19.68 1.05 17.04
N PHE A 4 -19.17 1.54 15.92
CA PHE A 4 -17.83 2.13 15.85
C PHE A 4 -17.74 3.23 16.92
N ASN A 5 -16.89 3.04 17.91
CA ASN A 5 -16.73 4.01 19.00
C ASN A 5 -15.94 5.22 18.50
N LEU A 6 -16.11 6.37 19.17
CA LEU A 6 -15.32 7.57 18.90
C LEU A 6 -13.81 7.31 19.03
N SER A 7 -13.43 6.42 19.95
CA SER A 7 -12.05 5.96 20.13
C SER A 7 -11.48 5.30 18.88
N ASP A 8 -12.26 4.46 18.21
CA ASP A 8 -11.81 3.66 17.08
C ASP A 8 -11.60 4.56 15.86
N TRP A 9 -12.47 5.56 15.68
CA TRP A 9 -12.31 6.61 14.69
C TRP A 9 -11.08 7.48 14.95
N LEU A 10 -10.80 7.80 16.21
CA LEU A 10 -9.61 8.58 16.57
C LEU A 10 -8.32 7.79 16.32
N SER A 11 -8.28 6.51 16.69
CA SER A 11 -7.17 5.62 16.38
C SER A 11 -6.97 5.48 14.87
N ALA A 12 -8.06 5.30 14.11
CA ALA A 12 -8.01 5.22 12.65
C ALA A 12 -7.48 6.50 12.01
N ALA A 13 -7.90 7.66 12.50
CA ALA A 13 -7.35 8.95 12.07
C ALA A 13 -5.85 9.03 12.39
N GLY A 14 -5.42 8.60 13.58
CA GLY A 14 -4.02 8.56 13.99
C GLY A 14 -3.16 7.69 13.07
N TYR A 15 -3.60 6.47 12.77
CA TYR A 15 -2.89 5.57 11.85
C TYR A 15 -2.85 6.09 10.41
N THR A 16 -3.94 6.71 9.96
CA THR A 16 -4.02 7.33 8.62
C THR A 16 -3.05 8.50 8.50
N ILE A 17 -2.99 9.38 9.51
CA ILE A 17 -2.06 10.51 9.54
C ILE A 17 -0.62 9.99 9.59
N LEU A 18 -0.33 8.98 10.42
CA LEU A 18 0.99 8.37 10.49
C LEU A 18 1.44 7.84 9.12
N ALA A 19 0.56 7.13 8.40
CA ALA A 19 0.86 6.62 7.08
C ALA A 19 1.02 7.73 6.03
N ALA A 20 0.20 8.78 6.09
CA ALA A 20 0.31 9.94 5.22
C ALA A 20 1.64 10.67 5.40
N LEU A 21 2.07 10.87 6.66
CA LEU A 21 3.38 11.43 6.98
C LEU A 21 4.51 10.52 6.51
N GLY A 22 4.38 9.20 6.70
CA GLY A 22 5.32 8.22 6.17
C GLY A 22 5.47 8.32 4.66
N GLY A 23 4.36 8.43 3.93
CA GLY A 23 4.35 8.58 2.47
C GLY A 23 4.99 9.88 2.01
N LEU A 24 4.67 10.98 2.69
CA LEU A 24 5.24 12.29 2.39
C LEU A 24 6.77 12.29 2.59
N LEU A 25 7.24 11.81 3.75
CA LEU A 25 8.66 11.73 4.05
C LEU A 25 9.38 10.76 3.12
N GLY A 26 8.77 9.60 2.83
CA GLY A 26 9.28 8.64 1.86
C GLY A 26 9.42 9.23 0.46
N TYR A 27 8.46 10.06 0.01
CA TYR A 27 8.56 10.79 -1.25
C TYR A 27 9.69 11.81 -1.22
N VAL A 28 9.74 12.66 -0.19
CA VAL A 28 10.78 13.70 -0.06
C VAL A 28 12.17 13.09 -0.05
N MET A 29 12.39 12.02 0.73
CA MET A 29 13.67 11.31 0.78
C MET A 29 14.06 10.73 -0.58
N ARG A 30 13.12 10.03 -1.26
CA ARG A 30 13.39 9.44 -2.59
C ARG A 30 13.70 10.49 -3.65
N GLU A 31 13.02 11.63 -3.60
CA GLU A 31 13.21 12.70 -4.57
C GLU A 31 14.51 13.46 -4.32
N HIS A 32 14.85 13.66 -3.03
CA HIS A 32 16.12 14.22 -2.59
C HIS A 32 17.30 13.32 -2.99
N ASP A 33 17.22 12.00 -2.75
CA ASP A 33 18.26 11.03 -3.12
C ASP A 33 18.47 10.96 -4.64
N LYS A 34 17.42 11.25 -5.43
CA LYS A 34 17.49 11.31 -6.90
C LYS A 34 17.96 12.67 -7.43
N GLY A 35 18.13 13.67 -6.57
CA GLY A 35 18.46 15.05 -6.95
C GLY A 35 17.38 15.75 -7.78
N ASN A 36 16.13 15.28 -7.70
CA ASN A 36 15.03 15.76 -8.54
C ASN A 36 14.26 16.88 -7.80
N PRO A 37 13.68 17.87 -8.49
CA PRO A 37 12.96 18.94 -7.82
C PRO A 37 11.69 18.43 -7.12
N LEU A 38 11.45 18.89 -5.89
CA LEU A 38 10.27 18.55 -5.12
C LEU A 38 9.02 19.13 -5.79
N ASN A 39 8.13 18.26 -6.25
CA ASN A 39 6.83 18.67 -6.77
C ASN A 39 5.78 18.57 -5.66
N GLY A 40 5.29 19.72 -5.18
CA GLY A 40 4.29 19.78 -4.11
C GLY A 40 2.99 19.04 -4.44
N TRP A 41 2.54 19.04 -5.70
CA TRP A 41 1.35 18.29 -6.10
C TRP A 41 1.55 16.77 -5.98
N ARG A 42 2.73 16.29 -6.40
CA ARG A 42 3.09 14.87 -6.23
C ARG A 42 3.21 14.50 -4.75
N ALA A 43 3.81 15.37 -3.94
CA ALA A 43 3.93 15.17 -2.50
C ALA A 43 2.56 15.03 -1.81
N VAL A 44 1.59 15.89 -2.14
CA VAL A 44 0.22 15.79 -1.64
C VAL A 44 -0.45 14.51 -2.12
N SER A 45 -0.32 14.15 -3.40
CA SER A 45 -0.90 12.90 -3.92
C SER A 45 -0.31 11.66 -3.24
N GLU A 46 1.00 11.67 -2.92
CA GLU A 46 1.63 10.57 -2.20
C GLU A 46 1.14 10.51 -0.76
N ALA A 47 1.06 11.66 -0.06
CA ALA A 47 0.57 11.71 1.31
C ALA A 47 -0.88 11.18 1.42
N VAL A 48 -1.77 11.63 0.54
CA VAL A 48 -3.19 11.21 0.53
C VAL A 48 -3.30 9.72 0.20
N SER A 49 -2.59 9.26 -0.85
CA SER A 49 -2.64 7.86 -1.26
C SER A 49 -2.02 6.94 -0.20
N SER A 50 -0.90 7.31 0.42
CA SER A 50 -0.30 6.56 1.52
C SER A 50 -1.19 6.55 2.77
N GLY A 51 -1.89 7.65 3.08
CA GLY A 51 -2.89 7.67 4.14
C GLY A 51 -4.02 6.67 3.89
N PHE A 52 -4.57 6.66 2.68
CA PHE A 52 -5.60 5.69 2.28
C PHE A 52 -5.12 4.24 2.38
N VAL A 53 -3.92 3.95 1.90
CA VAL A 53 -3.31 2.62 2.05
C VAL A 53 -3.11 2.26 3.53
N GLY A 54 -2.63 3.19 4.35
CA GLY A 54 -2.45 2.98 5.78
C GLY A 54 -3.76 2.64 6.50
N PHE A 55 -4.86 3.28 6.11
CA PHE A 55 -6.19 2.94 6.61
C PHE A 55 -6.60 1.52 6.23
N ILE A 56 -6.36 1.08 4.98
CA ILE A 56 -6.62 -0.31 4.57
C ILE A 56 -5.76 -1.30 5.37
N VAL A 57 -4.47 -0.99 5.55
CA VAL A 57 -3.55 -1.85 6.32
C VAL A 57 -3.99 -1.96 7.78
N MET A 58 -4.47 -0.87 8.39
CA MET A 58 -5.04 -0.90 9.73
C MET A 58 -6.25 -1.85 9.80
N LEU A 59 -7.21 -1.73 8.87
CA LEU A 59 -8.36 -2.63 8.81
C LEU A 59 -7.93 -4.09 8.63
N LEU A 60 -6.88 -4.33 7.82
CA LEU A 60 -6.32 -5.66 7.64
C LEU A 60 -5.70 -6.19 8.94
N CYS A 61 -4.93 -5.39 9.66
CA CYS A 61 -4.38 -5.74 10.97
C CYS A 61 -5.48 -6.08 11.98
N GLN A 62 -6.56 -5.31 12.01
CA GLN A 62 -7.73 -5.59 12.85
C GLN A 62 -8.41 -6.91 12.46
N ALA A 63 -8.61 -7.16 11.16
CA ALA A 63 -9.17 -8.41 10.65
C ALA A 63 -8.30 -9.63 10.99
N MET A 64 -6.99 -9.44 11.08
CA MET A 64 -6.03 -10.47 11.48
C MET A 64 -5.85 -10.58 13.00
N LYS A 65 -6.56 -9.77 13.81
CA LYS A 65 -6.42 -9.70 15.28
C LYS A 65 -4.97 -9.43 15.71
N ILE A 66 -4.25 -8.60 14.95
CA ILE A 66 -2.90 -8.17 15.32
C ILE A 66 -2.99 -7.13 16.44
N ASP A 67 -2.05 -7.20 17.38
CA ASP A 67 -1.95 -6.24 18.48
C ASP A 67 -1.88 -4.78 17.99
N PRO A 68 -2.60 -3.84 18.62
CA PRO A 68 -2.56 -2.42 18.26
C PRO A 68 -1.15 -1.80 18.31
N LEU A 69 -0.31 -2.32 19.22
CA LEU A 69 1.09 -1.91 19.36
C LEU A 69 1.92 -2.22 18.10
N TRP A 70 1.61 -3.32 17.41
CA TRP A 70 2.25 -3.72 16.16
C TRP A 70 1.60 -3.09 14.93
N THR A 71 0.32 -2.73 15.02
CA THR A 71 -0.43 -2.09 13.93
C THR A 71 0.19 -0.75 13.52
N GLY A 72 0.61 0.08 14.49
CA GLY A 72 1.24 1.38 14.22
C GLY A 72 2.52 1.28 13.37
N PRO A 73 3.52 0.50 13.80
CA PRO A 73 4.72 0.24 13.00
C PRO A 73 4.43 -0.32 11.61
N ILE A 74 3.52 -1.29 11.49
CA ILE A 74 3.14 -1.88 10.19
C ILE A 74 2.56 -0.80 9.28
N VAL A 75 1.55 -0.06 9.74
CA VAL A 75 0.91 1.01 8.97
C VAL A 75 1.92 2.09 8.58
N GLY A 76 2.82 2.49 9.49
CA GLY A 76 3.88 3.46 9.22
C GLY A 76 4.85 3.00 8.13
N VAL A 77 5.28 1.74 8.15
CA VAL A 77 6.16 1.17 7.11
C VAL A 77 5.46 1.13 5.76
N PHE A 78 4.20 0.69 5.70
CA PHE A 78 3.43 0.69 4.45
C PHE A 78 3.18 2.11 3.92
N GLY A 79 2.98 3.09 4.80
CA GLY A 79 2.94 4.50 4.43
C GLY A 79 4.25 4.98 3.83
N TRP A 80 5.37 4.65 4.48
CA TRP A 80 6.73 4.98 4.01
C TRP A 80 7.05 4.37 2.65
N LEU A 81 6.70 3.11 2.41
CA LEU A 81 6.88 2.43 1.12
C LEU A 81 6.14 3.13 -0.03
N GLY A 82 5.09 3.89 0.29
CA GLY A 82 4.27 4.59 -0.70
C GLY A 82 3.11 3.72 -1.19
N ALA A 83 2.05 4.37 -1.65
CA ALA A 83 0.81 3.70 -2.02
C ALA A 83 0.99 2.65 -3.12
N ASN A 84 1.81 2.95 -4.13
CA ASN A 84 2.02 2.06 -5.30
C ASN A 84 2.68 0.72 -4.95
N VAL A 85 3.63 0.71 -4.02
CA VAL A 85 4.30 -0.53 -3.60
C VAL A 85 3.37 -1.31 -2.68
N SER A 86 2.78 -0.62 -1.73
CA SER A 86 1.90 -1.18 -0.72
C SER A 86 0.63 -1.81 -1.31
N ILE A 87 0.01 -1.17 -2.30
CA ILE A 87 -1.21 -1.72 -2.94
C ILE A 87 -0.93 -3.05 -3.66
N ARG A 88 0.25 -3.20 -4.28
CA ARG A 88 0.64 -4.47 -4.95
C ARG A 88 0.83 -5.61 -3.94
N LEU A 89 1.36 -5.30 -2.76
CA LEU A 89 1.47 -6.27 -1.66
C LEU A 89 0.09 -6.63 -1.10
N LEU A 90 -0.77 -5.63 -0.89
CA LEU A 90 -2.14 -5.81 -0.43
C LEU A 90 -2.97 -6.63 -1.43
N GLU A 91 -2.86 -6.35 -2.73
CA GLU A 91 -3.51 -7.12 -3.78
C GLU A 91 -3.20 -8.61 -3.63
N ARG A 92 -1.92 -8.98 -3.47
CA ARG A 92 -1.53 -10.38 -3.27
C ARG A 92 -2.24 -11.02 -2.07
N ILE A 93 -2.30 -10.31 -0.94
CA ILE A 93 -2.99 -10.79 0.27
C ILE A 93 -4.49 -10.96 0.01
N VAL A 94 -5.13 -9.97 -0.62
CA VAL A 94 -6.57 -10.01 -0.93
C VAL A 94 -6.88 -11.15 -1.90
N TYR A 95 -6.10 -11.33 -2.95
CA TYR A 95 -6.28 -12.42 -3.91
C TYR A 95 -6.08 -13.80 -3.28
N GLU A 96 -5.07 -13.96 -2.42
CA GLU A 96 -4.86 -15.19 -1.64
C GLU A 96 -6.06 -15.46 -0.71
N ARG A 97 -6.59 -14.42 -0.04
CA ARG A 97 -7.78 -14.52 0.81
C ARG A 97 -9.07 -14.83 0.04
N LEU A 98 -9.23 -14.31 -1.17
CA LEU A 98 -10.37 -14.56 -2.05
C LEU A 98 -10.26 -15.89 -2.82
N GLY A 99 -9.15 -16.63 -2.67
CA GLY A 99 -8.91 -17.89 -3.40
C GLY A 99 -8.72 -17.70 -4.91
N VAL A 100 -8.49 -16.46 -5.37
CA VAL A 100 -8.29 -16.12 -6.77
C VAL A 100 -6.81 -16.25 -7.09
N LYS A 101 -6.43 -17.27 -7.89
CA LYS A 101 -5.04 -17.49 -8.29
C LYS A 101 -4.55 -16.35 -9.20
N LEU A 102 -3.68 -15.49 -8.65
CA LEU A 102 -2.97 -14.43 -9.39
C LEU A 102 -2.20 -14.96 -10.63
N ARG A 103 -1.93 -16.28 -10.69
CA ARG A 103 -1.25 -16.97 -11.80
C ARG A 103 -1.93 -16.80 -13.15
N ALA A 104 -3.23 -16.50 -13.22
CA ALA A 104 -3.90 -16.31 -14.51
C ALA A 104 -3.32 -15.12 -15.32
N ASN A 105 -2.70 -14.11 -14.67
CA ASN A 105 -2.09 -12.99 -15.38
C ASN A 105 -0.61 -13.27 -15.71
N THR A 106 0.17 -13.84 -14.79
CA THR A 106 1.59 -14.17 -15.03
C THR A 106 1.74 -15.26 -16.08
N ASP A 107 0.92 -16.33 -16.05
CA ASP A 107 0.97 -17.37 -17.07
C ASP A 107 0.55 -16.84 -18.45
N LYS A 108 -0.41 -15.90 -18.52
CA LYS A 108 -0.76 -15.22 -19.77
C LYS A 108 0.38 -14.35 -20.29
N ARG A 109 1.06 -13.59 -19.44
CA ARG A 109 2.20 -12.75 -19.83
C ARG A 109 3.41 -13.57 -20.26
N VAL A 110 3.71 -14.66 -19.56
CA VAL A 110 4.80 -15.58 -19.93
C VAL A 110 4.48 -16.30 -21.24
N ARG A 111 3.23 -16.73 -21.45
CA ARG A 111 2.80 -17.31 -22.74
C ARG A 111 2.84 -16.29 -23.88
N ALA A 112 2.41 -15.06 -23.63
CA ALA A 112 2.47 -13.99 -24.62
C ALA A 112 3.93 -13.60 -24.97
N ALA A 113 4.82 -13.55 -23.97
CA ALA A 113 6.25 -13.29 -24.20
C ALA A 113 6.93 -14.44 -24.98
N LYS A 114 6.60 -15.71 -24.65
CA LYS A 114 7.11 -16.87 -25.39
C LYS A 114 6.60 -16.93 -26.83
N ALA A 115 5.32 -16.61 -27.05
CA ALA A 115 4.77 -16.52 -28.41
C ALA A 115 5.47 -15.44 -29.25
N GLN A 116 5.85 -14.31 -28.64
CA GLN A 116 6.62 -13.25 -29.31
C GLN A 116 8.08 -13.61 -29.58
N GLU A 117 8.68 -14.51 -28.80
CA GLU A 117 10.02 -15.05 -29.07
C GLU A 117 10.02 -16.12 -30.17
N GLU A 118 8.94 -16.89 -30.28
CA GLU A 118 8.78 -17.94 -31.31
C GLU A 118 8.39 -17.38 -32.69
N GLU A 119 7.74 -16.20 -32.74
CA GLU A 119 7.42 -15.48 -33.98
C GLU A 119 8.54 -14.52 -34.45
N ARG A 120 9.66 -14.41 -33.73
CA ARG A 120 10.81 -13.60 -34.17
C ARG A 120 11.70 -14.45 -35.10
N PRO A 121 11.80 -14.14 -36.41
CA PRO A 121 12.62 -14.90 -37.36
C PRO A 121 14.13 -14.80 -37.09
#